data_AF-A0A9N9JRF4-F1
#
_entry.id   AF-A0A9N9JRF4-F1
#
_cell.length_a   1.000
_cell.length_b   1.000
_cell.length_c   1.000
_cell.angle_alpha   90.00
_cell.angle_beta   90.00
_cell.angle_gamma   90.00
#
_symmetry.space_group_name_H-M   'P 1'
#
loop_
_entity.id
_entity.type
_entity.pdbx_description
1 polymer ?
#
loop_
_entity_poly.entity_id
_entity_poly.type
_entity_poly.pdbx_seq_one_letter_code
_entity_poly.pdbx_strand_id
1 'polypeptide(L)'
;WLRDVKIYEISQIQGNMDDEEFKGLIPRIVEQIFYSIITSPSTIEYTVKVSYMEIYMERIRDLLNPQNDNLPIHEEKNRGVYVKGLLEVYVSSVQEVYE
;
A
#
# COMPACT_ATOMS: atom_id res chain seq x y z
N TRP A 1 -12.62 12.19 6.82
CA TRP A 1 -11.75 12.22 5.63
C TRP A 1 -10.60 11.25 5.86
N LEU A 2 -10.85 9.94 5.77
CA LEU A 2 -9.79 8.94 5.76
C LEU A 2 -9.19 8.98 4.35
N ARG A 3 -7.94 9.42 4.24
CA ARG A 3 -7.21 9.39 2.97
C ARG A 3 -6.61 8.01 2.83
N ASP A 4 -7.30 7.13 2.11
CA ASP A 4 -6.73 5.86 1.70
C ASP A 4 -5.55 6.15 0.76
N VAL A 5 -4.33 5.80 1.18
CA VAL A 5 -3.16 5.81 0.30
C VAL A 5 -3.14 4.46 -0.41
N LYS A 6 -3.37 4.45 -1.72
CA LYS A 6 -3.20 3.27 -2.57
C LYS A 6 -1.91 3.43 -3.38
N ILE A 7 -0.98 2.48 -3.21
CA ILE A 7 0.29 2.43 -3.92
C ILE A 7 0.14 1.43 -5.08
N TYR A 8 0.43 1.86 -6.31
CA TYR A 8 0.41 1.01 -7.52
C TYR A 8 1.85 0.86 -8.05
N GLU A 9 2.23 -0.36 -8.43
CA GLU A 9 3.60 -0.74 -8.80
C GLU A 9 3.97 -0.44 -10.28
N ILE A 10 5.25 -0.11 -10.52
CA ILE A 10 6.00 -0.46 -11.74
C ILE A 10 7.31 -1.12 -11.29
N SER A 11 7.49 -2.40 -11.59
CA SER A 11 8.41 -3.36 -10.96
C SER A 11 9.91 -3.26 -11.33
N GLN A 12 10.43 -2.11 -11.76
CA GLN A 12 11.73 -2.08 -12.47
C GLN A 12 12.85 -1.24 -11.85
N ILE A 13 12.76 -0.82 -10.58
CA ILE A 13 13.91 -0.18 -9.90
C ILE A 13 14.13 -0.83 -8.55
N GLN A 14 14.96 -1.88 -8.53
CA GLN A 14 15.55 -2.45 -7.32
C GLN A 14 16.49 -1.41 -6.71
N GLY A 15 15.93 -0.47 -5.94
CA GLY A 15 16.70 0.40 -5.07
C GLY A 15 17.17 -0.37 -3.84
N ASN A 16 18.40 -0.13 -3.40
CA ASN A 16 18.87 -0.67 -2.12
C ASN A 16 18.13 0.07 -0.99
N MET A 17 17.41 -0.66 -0.14
CA MET A 17 16.62 -0.07 0.95
C MET A 17 17.48 0.59 2.02
N ASP A 18 18.73 0.13 2.16
CA ASP A 18 19.67 0.61 3.18
C ASP A 18 20.55 1.77 2.67
N ASP A 19 20.45 2.10 1.38
CA ASP A 19 21.27 3.14 0.75
C ASP A 19 20.42 4.37 0.44
N GLU A 20 20.64 5.46 1.17
CA GLU A 20 19.86 6.69 1.06
C GLU A 20 19.93 7.33 -0.34
N GLU A 21 21.00 7.09 -1.10
CA GLU A 21 21.16 7.58 -2.47
C GLU A 21 20.39 6.70 -3.46
N PHE A 22 20.48 5.38 -3.31
CA PHE A 22 19.86 4.41 -4.23
C PHE A 22 18.48 3.91 -3.81
N LYS A 23 17.94 4.43 -2.70
CA LYS A 23 16.61 4.07 -2.19
C LYS A 23 15.52 4.35 -3.22
N GLY A 24 14.69 3.33 -3.46
CA GLY A 24 13.59 3.38 -4.41
C GLY A 24 12.46 4.33 -3.99
N LEU A 25 11.49 4.54 -4.88
CA LEU A 25 10.38 5.47 -4.64
C LEU A 25 9.45 5.00 -3.52
N ILE A 26 9.11 3.70 -3.48
CA ILE A 26 8.20 3.14 -2.47
C ILE A 26 8.69 3.42 -1.05
N PRO A 27 9.93 3.07 -0.67
CA PRO A 27 10.36 3.29 0.69
C PRO A 27 10.44 4.77 1.07
N ARG A 28 10.73 5.67 0.11
CA ARG A 28 10.67 7.12 0.33
C ARG A 28 9.24 7.62 0.58
N ILE A 29 8.26 7.11 -0.17
CA ILE A 29 6.86 7.49 0.01
C ILE A 29 6.34 6.98 1.36
N VAL A 30 6.63 5.73 1.72
CA VAL A 30 6.23 5.14 3.00
C VAL A 30 6.77 5.99 4.15
N GLU A 31 8.07 6.30 4.14
CA GLU A 31 8.68 7.16 5.16
C GLU A 31 8.06 8.55 5.21
N GLN A 32 7.82 9.17 4.06
CA GLN A 32 7.21 10.50 4.01
C GLN A 32 5.78 10.51 4.57
N ILE A 33 4.99 9.46 4.32
CA ILE A 33 3.63 9.32 4.87
C ILE A 33 3.70 9.23 6.39
N PHE A 34 4.51 8.32 6.94
CA PHE A 34 4.63 8.15 8.38
C PHE A 34 5.23 9.38 9.06
N TYR A 35 6.21 10.05 8.44
CA TYR A 35 6.71 11.34 8.90
C TYR A 35 5.61 12.41 8.97
N SER A 36 4.76 12.47 7.94
CA SER A 36 3.62 13.41 7.91
C SER A 36 2.58 13.10 8.98
N ILE A 37 2.35 11.83 9.30
CA ILE A 37 1.46 11.40 10.38
C ILE A 37 2.03 11.82 11.74
N ILE A 38 3.32 11.56 11.99
CA ILE A 38 3.98 11.89 13.27
C ILE A 38 4.04 13.41 13.51
N THR A 39 4.21 14.19 12.46
CA THR A 39 4.29 15.66 12.54
C THR A 39 2.92 16.35 12.50
N SER A 40 1.84 15.59 12.30
CA SER A 40 0.47 16.11 12.29
C SER A 40 -0.01 16.49 13.69
N PRO A 41 -1.01 17.39 13.80
CA PRO A 41 -1.64 17.71 15.09
C PRO A 41 -2.18 16.46 15.79
N SER A 42 -1.96 16.36 17.11
CA SER A 42 -2.43 15.24 17.95
C SER A 42 -3.95 15.11 18.02
N THR A 43 -4.70 16.07 17.48
CA THR A 43 -6.16 16.03 17.37
C THR A 43 -6.64 15.20 16.18
N ILE A 44 -5.73 14.70 15.33
CA ILE A 44 -6.06 13.90 14.15
C ILE A 44 -5.59 12.46 14.37
N GLU A 45 -6.52 11.52 14.21
CA GLU A 45 -6.22 10.09 14.23
C GLU A 45 -6.10 9.56 12.80
N TYR A 46 -5.09 8.71 12.60
CA TYR A 46 -4.82 8.07 11.32
C TYR A 46 -4.94 6.55 11.46
N THR A 47 -5.52 5.93 10.44
CA THR A 47 -5.52 4.47 10.28
C THR A 47 -4.86 4.18 8.95
N VAL A 48 -3.73 3.46 9.00
CA VAL A 48 -2.98 3.10 7.81
C VAL A 48 -3.22 1.63 7.52
N LYS A 49 -3.51 1.34 6.26
CA LYS A 49 -3.67 0.00 5.72
C LYS A 49 -2.80 -0.15 4.49
N VAL A 50 -2.21 -1.33 4.34
CA VAL A 50 -1.47 -1.71 3.14
C VAL A 50 -2.12 -2.94 2.50
N SER A 51 -2.09 -2.97 1.19
CA SER A 51 -2.53 -4.08 0.36
C SER A 51 -1.53 -4.22 -0.77
N TYR A 52 -1.16 -5.45 -1.14
CA TYR A 52 -0.21 -5.68 -2.22
C TYR A 52 -0.77 -6.71 -3.20
N MET A 53 -0.78 -6.36 -4.48
CA MET A 53 -1.32 -7.20 -5.54
C MET A 53 -0.53 -7.02 -6.82
N GLU A 54 -0.53 -8.05 -7.65
CA GLU A 54 -0.06 -7.98 -9.04
C GLU A 54 -1.23 -8.18 -10.01
N ILE A 55 -1.08 -7.64 -11.22
CA ILE A 55 -1.95 -7.93 -12.35
C ILE A 55 -1.11 -8.67 -13.38
N TYR A 56 -1.41 -9.95 -13.57
CA TYR A 56 -0.70 -10.80 -14.51
C TYR A 56 -1.69 -11.54 -15.41
N MET A 57 -1.55 -11.39 -16.72
CA MET A 57 -2.48 -11.95 -17.72
C MET A 57 -3.96 -11.65 -17.40
N GLU A 58 -4.27 -10.38 -17.10
CA GLU A 58 -5.61 -9.91 -16.72
C GLU A 58 -6.19 -10.52 -15.43
N ARG A 59 -5.38 -11.26 -14.66
CA ARG A 59 -5.76 -11.81 -13.35
C ARG A 59 -5.15 -10.95 -12.25
N ILE A 60 -5.97 -10.63 -11.24
CA ILE A 60 -5.51 -9.94 -10.03
C ILE A 60 -5.14 -10.98 -8.99
N ARG A 61 -3.89 -10.97 -8.53
CA ARG A 61 -3.41 -11.86 -7.49
C ARG A 61 -3.00 -11.06 -6.27
N ASP A 62 -3.48 -11.50 -5.11
CA ASP A 62 -3.08 -10.94 -3.82
C ASP A 62 -1.69 -11.47 -3.46
N LEU A 63 -0.75 -10.56 -3.26
CA LEU A 63 0.64 -10.89 -2.91
C LEU A 63 0.82 -11.07 -1.39
N LEU A 64 -0.12 -10.60 -0.57
CA LEU A 64 -0.11 -10.80 0.89
C LEU A 64 -0.86 -12.08 1.30
N ASN A 65 -1.83 -12.52 0.48
CA ASN A 65 -2.49 -13.81 0.67
C ASN A 65 -2.51 -14.61 -0.65
N PRO A 66 -1.51 -15.47 -0.90
CA PRO A 66 -1.41 -16.21 -2.16
C PRO A 66 -2.57 -17.18 -2.46
N GLN A 67 -3.45 -17.47 -1.48
CA GLN A 67 -4.68 -18.25 -1.69
C GLN A 67 -5.78 -17.42 -2.38
N ASN A 68 -5.72 -16.09 -2.28
CA ASN A 68 -6.59 -15.15 -2.96
C ASN A 68 -6.07 -14.91 -4.38
N ASP A 69 -6.48 -15.78 -5.31
CA ASP A 69 -6.14 -15.65 -6.72
C ASP A 69 -7.36 -15.21 -7.55
N ASN A 70 -7.07 -14.50 -8.64
CA ASN A 70 -8.04 -13.97 -9.59
C ASN A 70 -9.19 -13.18 -8.92
N LEU A 71 -8.83 -12.20 -8.10
CA LEU A 71 -9.79 -11.39 -7.36
C LEU A 71 -10.66 -10.51 -8.30
N PRO A 72 -11.98 -10.40 -8.05
CA PRO A 72 -12.86 -9.63 -8.91
C PRO A 72 -12.76 -8.11 -8.65
N ILE A 73 -12.89 -7.34 -9.72
CA ILE A 73 -13.04 -5.88 -9.67
C ILE A 73 -14.53 -5.54 -9.48
N HIS A 74 -14.82 -4.65 -8.56
CA HIS A 74 -16.16 -4.13 -8.29
C HIS A 74 -16.18 -2.60 -8.34
N GLU A 75 -17.35 -2.02 -8.60
CA GLU A 75 -17.57 -0.59 -8.57
C GLU A 75 -18.78 -0.26 -7.67
N GLU A 76 -18.60 0.69 -6.76
CA GLU A 76 -19.66 1.21 -5.89
C GLU A 76 -19.73 2.74 -6.01
N LYS A 77 -20.94 3.29 -6.04
CA LYS A 77 -21.17 4.74 -6.27
C LYS A 77 -20.34 5.67 -5.37
N ASN A 78 -20.13 5.29 -4.10
CA ASN A 78 -19.44 6.14 -3.12
C ASN A 78 -17.96 5.78 -2.93
N ARG A 79 -17.55 4.55 -3.31
CA ARG A 79 -16.18 4.03 -3.09
C ARG A 79 -15.34 4.05 -4.38
N GLY A 80 -16.00 4.12 -5.54
CA GLY A 80 -15.38 3.93 -6.84
C GLY A 80 -15.02 2.47 -7.10
N VAL A 81 -14.03 2.26 -7.96
CA VAL A 81 -13.52 0.95 -8.34
C VAL A 81 -12.60 0.39 -7.25
N TYR A 82 -12.80 -0.88 -6.88
CA TYR A 82 -11.97 -1.58 -5.90
C TYR A 82 -11.87 -3.09 -6.21
N VAL A 83 -10.86 -3.73 -5.64
CA VAL A 83 -10.67 -5.18 -5.73
C VAL A 83 -11.33 -5.82 -4.52
N LYS A 84 -12.37 -6.63 -4.76
CA LYS A 84 -13.12 -7.26 -3.68
C LYS A 84 -12.34 -8.47 -3.15
N GLY A 85 -12.13 -8.50 -1.84
CA GLY A 85 -11.43 -9.61 -1.17
C GLY A 85 -9.91 -9.48 -1.12
N LEU A 86 -9.35 -8.36 -1.61
CA LEU A 86 -7.93 -8.05 -1.45
C LEU A 86 -7.62 -7.86 0.04
N LEU A 87 -6.56 -8.52 0.52
CA LEU A 87 -6.13 -8.40 1.90
C LEU A 87 -5.61 -6.99 2.18
N GLU A 88 -6.16 -6.38 3.22
CA GLU A 88 -5.68 -5.14 3.81
C GLU A 88 -5.11 -5.45 5.20
N VAL A 89 -3.84 -5.11 5.42
CA VAL A 89 -3.17 -5.27 6.72
C VAL A 89 -3.03 -3.90 7.37
N TYR A 90 -3.36 -3.80 8.66
CA TYR A 90 -3.13 -2.59 9.43
C TYR A 90 -1.64 -2.49 9.78
N VAL A 91 -1.08 -1.31 9.58
CA VAL A 91 0.31 -1.01 9.91
C VAL A 91 0.39 0.24 10.77
N SER A 92 1.29 0.21 11.75
CA SER A 92 1.49 1.30 12.72
C SER A 92 2.86 1.98 12.59
N SER A 93 3.78 1.38 11.83
CA SER A 93 5.13 1.88 11.63
C SER A 93 5.66 1.61 10.22
N VAL A 94 6.76 2.26 9.86
CA VAL A 94 7.49 2.00 8.60
C VAL A 94 8.02 0.57 8.58
N GLN A 95 8.47 0.05 9.73
CA GLN A 95 9.03 -1.29 9.85
C GLN A 95 8.00 -2.37 9.51
N GLU A 96 6.77 -2.24 10.04
CA GLU A 96 5.66 -3.17 9.76
C GLU A 96 5.26 -3.22 8.27
N VAL A 97 5.63 -2.23 7.46
CA VAL A 97 5.36 -2.25 6.01
C VAL A 97 6.32 -3.19 5.27
N TYR A 98 7.51 -3.46 5.82
CA TYR A 98 8.55 -4.29 5.20
C TYR A 98 8.70 -5.68 5.83
N GLU A 99 7.88 -6.00 6.83
CA GLU A 99 7.75 -7.35 7.39
C GLU A 99 6.92 -8.26 6.48
#